data_AF-A0A972GF46-F1
#
_entry.id   AF-A0A972GF46-F1
#
_cell.length_a   1.000
_cell.length_b   1.000
_cell.length_c   1.000
_cell.angle_alpha   90.00
_cell.angle_beta   90.00
_cell.angle_gamma   90.00
#
_symmetry.space_group_name_H-M   'P 1'
#
loop_
_entity.id
_entity.type
_entity.pdbx_description
1 polymer ?
#
loop_
_entity_poly.entity_id
_entity_poly.type
_entity_poly.pdbx_seq_one_letter_code
_entity_poly.pdbx_strand_id
1 'polypeptide(L)'
;MHDTSKFGPEERIPCIWLTEYYHYQFYGQPFTYPAGVEEQVQAAIQHHVTTNRHHPEFHADSNDMSDVDLFEMVCDWTAMAQEFGQDGGSACGWADKTIGSRHARNFLHFSRIALVTKEHKKAVALAQAGIERCPEQASGLRAHLKTVLTEAGGWRIYWRLF
;
A
#
# COMPACT_ATOMS: atom_id res chain seq x y z
N MET A 1 -4.49 10.20 14.16
CA MET A 1 -3.36 9.38 14.64
C MET A 1 -3.53 8.04 13.96
N HIS A 2 -2.50 7.53 13.29
CA HIS A 2 -2.55 6.24 12.61
C HIS A 2 -2.77 5.10 13.62
N ASP A 3 -3.59 4.10 13.26
CA ASP A 3 -3.77 2.85 14.01
C ASP A 3 -4.07 2.97 15.50
N THR A 4 -4.85 3.98 15.87
CA THR A 4 -5.17 4.18 17.29
C THR A 4 -6.05 3.04 17.84
N SER A 5 -6.81 2.37 16.97
CA SER A 5 -7.67 1.23 17.33
C SER A 5 -6.88 0.01 17.82
N LYS A 6 -5.62 -0.18 17.39
CA LYS A 6 -4.74 -1.27 17.86
C LYS A 6 -4.51 -1.29 19.37
N PHE A 7 -4.71 -0.15 20.03
CA PHE A 7 -4.57 -0.04 21.49
C PHE A 7 -5.90 -0.25 22.25
N GLY A 8 -7.02 -0.35 21.52
CA GLY A 8 -8.36 -0.60 22.05
C GLY A 8 -8.62 -2.08 22.36
N PRO A 9 -9.68 -2.38 23.12
CA PRO A 9 -10.03 -3.76 23.50
C PRO A 9 -10.38 -4.64 22.30
N GLU A 10 -10.82 -4.07 21.19
CA GLU A 10 -11.21 -4.79 19.97
C GLU A 10 -10.02 -5.43 19.25
N GLU A 11 -8.85 -4.76 19.27
CA GLU A 11 -7.69 -5.18 18.48
C GLU A 11 -6.48 -5.57 19.32
N ARG A 12 -6.29 -5.00 20.51
CA ARG A 12 -5.01 -5.10 21.23
C ARG A 12 -4.57 -6.53 21.52
N ILE A 13 -5.42 -7.34 22.13
CA ILE A 13 -5.08 -8.72 22.50
C ILE A 13 -4.98 -9.60 21.24
N PRO A 14 -5.91 -9.54 20.28
CA PRO A 14 -5.78 -10.30 19.04
C PRO A 14 -4.53 -9.93 18.22
N CYS A 15 -4.14 -8.66 18.16
CA CYS A 15 -2.93 -8.24 17.46
C CYS A 15 -1.66 -8.86 18.06
N ILE A 16 -1.58 -9.00 19.39
CA ILE A 16 -0.44 -9.69 20.03
C ILE A 16 -0.37 -11.15 19.57
N TRP A 17 -1.51 -11.84 19.52
CA TRP A 17 -1.58 -13.21 19.04
C TRP A 17 -1.22 -13.34 17.56
N LEU A 18 -1.66 -12.38 16.74
CA LEU A 18 -1.32 -12.35 15.31
C LEU A 18 0.19 -12.14 15.10
N THR A 19 0.82 -11.26 15.89
CA THR A 19 2.28 -11.09 15.89
C THR A 19 2.99 -12.38 16.26
N GLU A 20 2.53 -13.08 17.30
CA GLU A 20 3.11 -14.35 17.73
C GLU A 20 2.97 -15.43 16.64
N TYR A 21 1.81 -15.52 15.99
CA TYR A 21 1.61 -16.42 14.85
C TYR A 21 2.65 -16.19 13.76
N TYR A 22 2.85 -14.94 13.34
CA TYR A 22 3.82 -14.60 12.31
C TYR A 22 5.27 -14.82 12.76
N HIS A 23 5.60 -14.61 14.04
CA HIS A 23 6.89 -14.97 14.61
C HIS A 23 7.20 -16.46 14.42
N TYR A 24 6.25 -17.34 14.75
CA TYR A 24 6.41 -18.78 14.54
C TYR A 24 6.51 -19.15 13.05
N GLN A 25 5.69 -18.53 12.18
CA GLN A 25 5.78 -18.75 10.74
C GLN A 25 7.15 -18.36 10.18
N PHE A 26 7.73 -17.24 10.65
CA PHE A 26 9.05 -16.79 10.23
C PHE A 26 10.15 -17.83 10.52
N TYR A 27 10.07 -18.53 11.66
CA TYR A 27 10.99 -19.61 12.01
C TYR A 27 10.60 -20.99 11.45
N GLY A 28 9.54 -21.06 10.64
CA GLY A 28 9.03 -22.32 10.09
C GLY A 28 8.54 -23.29 11.17
N GLN A 29 8.10 -22.77 12.31
CA GLN A 29 7.63 -23.56 13.44
C GLN A 29 6.10 -23.69 13.40
N PRO A 30 5.55 -24.86 13.78
CA PRO A 30 4.12 -25.01 13.90
C PRO A 30 3.61 -24.13 15.05
N PHE A 31 2.47 -23.46 14.81
CA PHE A 31 1.77 -22.68 15.81
C PHE A 31 0.28 -22.94 15.67
N THR A 32 -0.39 -23.08 16.82
CA THR A 32 -1.84 -23.22 16.89
C THR A 32 -2.35 -22.21 17.89
N TYR A 33 -3.30 -21.38 17.46
CA TYR A 33 -3.98 -20.47 18.36
C TYR A 33 -4.66 -21.22 19.52
N PRO A 34 -4.71 -20.65 20.73
CA PRO A 34 -5.60 -21.15 21.77
C PRO A 34 -7.05 -21.16 21.28
N ALA A 35 -7.88 -22.02 21.88
CA ALA A 35 -9.29 -22.15 21.50
C ALA A 35 -10.01 -20.78 21.51
N GLY A 36 -10.65 -20.44 20.40
CA GLY A 36 -11.40 -19.18 20.21
C GLY A 36 -10.55 -17.94 19.88
N VAL A 37 -9.21 -18.02 19.94
CA VAL A 37 -8.35 -16.87 19.63
C VAL A 37 -8.30 -16.59 18.13
N GLU A 38 -8.34 -17.61 17.28
CA GLU A 38 -8.35 -17.43 15.82
C GLU A 38 -9.55 -16.57 15.38
N GLU A 39 -10.74 -16.83 15.93
CA GLU A 39 -11.95 -16.03 15.65
C GLU A 39 -11.78 -14.58 16.10
N GLN A 40 -11.18 -14.35 17.27
CA GLN A 40 -10.89 -13.00 17.78
C GLN A 40 -9.89 -12.26 16.88
N VAL A 41 -8.87 -12.96 16.37
CA VAL A 41 -7.91 -12.41 15.40
C VAL A 41 -8.61 -12.01 14.11
N GLN A 42 -9.48 -12.86 13.56
CA GLN A 42 -10.25 -12.52 12.37
C GLN A 42 -11.19 -11.33 12.62
N ALA A 43 -11.87 -11.28 13.77
CA ALA A 43 -12.72 -10.15 14.14
C ALA A 43 -11.93 -8.85 14.28
N ALA A 44 -10.73 -8.88 14.87
CA ALA A 44 -9.85 -7.73 14.99
C ALA A 44 -9.33 -7.24 13.63
N ILE A 45 -8.94 -8.15 12.73
CA ILE A 45 -8.54 -7.79 11.36
C ILE A 45 -9.71 -7.09 10.65
N GLN A 46 -10.92 -7.65 10.75
CA GLN A 46 -12.10 -7.05 10.15
C GLN A 46 -12.41 -5.67 10.73
N HIS A 47 -12.35 -5.52 12.06
CA HIS A 47 -12.52 -4.23 12.73
C HIS A 47 -11.48 -3.21 12.26
N HIS A 48 -10.22 -3.64 12.15
CA HIS A 48 -9.10 -2.79 11.75
C HIS A 48 -9.30 -2.19 10.35
N VAL A 49 -9.62 -3.03 9.36
CA VAL A 49 -9.76 -2.59 7.96
C VAL A 49 -11.04 -1.76 7.72
N THR A 50 -12.09 -1.94 8.53
CA THR A 50 -13.33 -1.16 8.39
C THR A 50 -13.39 0.10 9.26
N THR A 51 -12.48 0.25 10.22
CA THR A 51 -12.46 1.40 11.16
C THR A 51 -11.36 2.40 10.84
N ASN A 52 -10.24 1.96 10.25
CA ASN A 52 -9.12 2.85 9.93
C ASN A 52 -9.20 3.37 8.50
N ARG A 53 -9.22 4.70 8.36
CA ARG A 53 -9.45 5.41 7.08
C ARG A 53 -8.41 5.15 6.00
N HIS A 54 -7.23 4.64 6.32
CA HIS A 54 -6.23 4.28 5.31
C HIS A 54 -6.46 2.90 4.68
N HIS A 55 -7.45 2.13 5.15
CA HIS A 55 -7.86 0.91 4.45
C HIS A 55 -8.97 1.24 3.45
N PRO A 56 -8.90 0.70 2.21
CA PRO A 56 -9.96 0.84 1.22
C PRO A 56 -11.34 0.42 1.72
N GLU A 57 -11.40 -0.60 2.58
CA GLU A 57 -12.62 -1.20 3.15
C GLU A 57 -13.37 -0.27 4.11
N PHE A 58 -12.73 0.79 4.62
CA PHE A 58 -13.39 1.84 5.38
C PHE A 58 -14.34 2.67 4.50
N HIS A 59 -14.04 2.82 3.22
CA HIS A 59 -14.75 3.74 2.32
C HIS A 59 -15.81 3.01 1.51
N ALA A 60 -16.92 3.69 1.23
CA ALA A 60 -17.94 3.18 0.31
C ALA A 60 -17.37 3.05 -1.12
N ASP A 61 -16.51 3.99 -1.51
CA ASP A 61 -15.65 3.92 -2.69
C ASP A 61 -14.21 4.24 -2.27
N SER A 62 -13.27 3.34 -2.55
CA SER A 62 -11.83 3.56 -2.33
C SER A 62 -11.28 4.84 -2.99
N ASN A 63 -11.95 5.41 -4.01
CA ASN A 63 -11.57 6.68 -4.62
C ASN A 63 -11.75 7.89 -3.69
N ASP A 64 -12.48 7.73 -2.59
CA ASP A 64 -12.74 8.76 -1.58
C ASP A 64 -11.61 8.89 -0.55
N MET A 65 -10.58 8.05 -0.64
CA MET A 65 -9.37 8.14 0.18
C MET A 65 -8.66 9.48 -0.05
N SER A 66 -8.33 10.17 1.05
CA SER A 66 -7.50 11.38 0.99
C SER A 66 -6.03 11.04 0.69
N ASP A 67 -5.23 12.04 0.32
CA ASP A 67 -3.79 11.85 0.11
C ASP A 67 -3.07 11.30 1.36
N VAL A 68 -3.55 11.66 2.56
CA VAL A 68 -2.99 11.13 3.83
C VAL A 68 -3.36 9.67 4.02
N ASP A 69 -4.61 9.29 3.72
CA ASP A 69 -5.06 7.90 3.79
C ASP A 69 -4.26 7.01 2.83
N LEU A 70 -4.03 7.50 1.60
CA LEU A 70 -3.20 6.81 0.61
C LEU A 70 -1.75 6.68 1.08
N PHE A 71 -1.18 7.72 1.68
CA PHE A 71 0.19 7.65 2.21
C PHE A 71 0.32 6.61 3.31
N GLU A 72 -0.58 6.62 4.30
CA GLU A 72 -0.60 5.64 5.40
C GLU A 72 -0.78 4.21 4.86
N MET A 73 -1.71 3.99 3.92
CA MET A 73 -1.94 2.69 3.28
C MET A 73 -0.67 2.14 2.62
N VAL A 74 0.04 3.00 1.88
CA VAL A 74 1.26 2.61 1.20
C VAL A 74 2.38 2.31 2.20
N CYS A 75 2.48 3.07 3.28
CA CYS A 75 3.42 2.79 4.36
C CYS A 75 3.18 1.40 4.98
N ASP A 76 1.93 1.07 5.30
CA ASP A 76 1.57 -0.23 5.87
C ASP A 76 1.87 -1.39 4.94
N TRP A 77 1.41 -1.31 3.70
CA TRP A 77 1.65 -2.37 2.71
C TRP A 77 3.13 -2.54 2.40
N THR A 78 3.90 -1.45 2.42
CA THR A 78 5.35 -1.51 2.24
C THR A 78 6.02 -2.16 3.45
N ALA A 79 5.63 -1.78 4.67
CA ALA A 79 6.17 -2.38 5.89
C ALA A 79 5.89 -3.88 5.95
N MET A 80 4.65 -4.29 5.65
CA MET A 80 4.27 -5.71 5.57
C MET A 80 5.05 -6.45 4.49
N ALA A 81 5.16 -5.87 3.28
CA ALA A 81 5.95 -6.50 2.20
C ALA A 81 7.43 -6.69 2.60
N GLN A 82 8.01 -5.75 3.33
CA GLN A 82 9.38 -5.85 3.83
C GLN A 82 9.51 -6.91 4.93
N GLU A 83 8.59 -6.91 5.91
CA GLU A 83 8.58 -7.86 7.02
C GLU A 83 8.50 -9.31 6.54
N PHE A 84 7.67 -9.56 5.52
CA PHE A 84 7.44 -10.91 4.99
C PHE A 84 8.29 -11.25 3.75
N GLY A 85 9.19 -10.37 3.31
CA GLY A 85 10.01 -10.60 2.11
C GLY A 85 9.19 -10.78 0.83
N GLN A 86 8.02 -10.14 0.74
CA GLN A 86 7.08 -10.25 -0.38
C GLN A 86 7.30 -9.12 -1.37
N ASP A 87 7.01 -9.38 -2.66
CA ASP A 87 6.90 -8.36 -3.70
C ASP A 87 8.10 -7.38 -3.78
N GLY A 88 9.30 -7.86 -3.43
CA GLY A 88 10.52 -7.07 -3.38
C GLY A 88 10.49 -5.92 -2.36
N GLY A 89 9.70 -6.04 -1.29
CA GLY A 89 9.48 -4.99 -0.29
C GLY A 89 8.61 -3.85 -0.79
N SER A 90 7.77 -4.09 -1.81
CA SER A 90 6.95 -3.07 -2.46
C SER A 90 5.47 -3.28 -2.16
N ALA A 91 4.75 -2.20 -1.86
CA ALA A 91 3.29 -2.20 -1.70
C ALA A 91 2.51 -2.57 -2.98
N CYS A 92 3.17 -2.73 -4.13
CA CYS A 92 2.53 -3.01 -5.42
C CYS A 92 1.72 -4.32 -5.40
N GLY A 93 2.27 -5.40 -4.82
CA GLY A 93 1.55 -6.68 -4.82
C GLY A 93 0.32 -6.66 -3.91
N TRP A 94 0.36 -5.88 -2.82
CA TRP A 94 -0.82 -5.61 -1.99
C TRP A 94 -1.86 -4.77 -2.73
N ALA A 95 -1.44 -3.73 -3.44
CA ALA A 95 -2.34 -2.96 -4.29
C ALA A 95 -3.03 -3.84 -5.34
N ASP A 96 -2.28 -4.68 -6.06
CA ASP A 96 -2.84 -5.58 -7.06
C ASP A 96 -3.86 -6.57 -6.46
N LYS A 97 -3.65 -7.04 -5.22
CA LYS A 97 -4.55 -7.97 -4.52
C LYS A 97 -5.82 -7.30 -3.98
N THR A 98 -5.68 -6.15 -3.33
CA THR A 98 -6.76 -5.55 -2.51
C THR A 98 -7.66 -4.63 -3.32
N ILE A 99 -7.08 -3.85 -4.23
CA ILE A 99 -7.79 -2.84 -5.03
C ILE A 99 -7.76 -3.16 -6.52
N GLY A 100 -6.87 -4.06 -6.97
CA GLY A 100 -6.75 -4.46 -8.36
C GLY A 100 -6.39 -3.28 -9.28
N SER A 101 -6.87 -3.33 -10.52
CA SER A 101 -6.64 -2.29 -11.54
C SER A 101 -7.44 -1.00 -11.32
N ARG A 102 -8.15 -0.84 -10.19
CA ARG A 102 -9.16 0.22 -10.01
C ARG A 102 -8.61 1.60 -9.64
N HIS A 103 -7.30 1.80 -9.51
CA HIS A 103 -6.73 3.06 -9.00
C HIS A 103 -5.49 3.56 -9.78
N ALA A 104 -5.67 4.49 -10.73
CA ALA A 104 -4.53 5.21 -11.32
C ALA A 104 -3.85 6.21 -10.37
N ARG A 105 -4.56 6.71 -9.36
CA ARG A 105 -3.98 7.59 -8.33
C ARG A 105 -2.88 6.90 -7.53
N ASN A 106 -2.93 5.58 -7.38
CA ASN A 106 -1.95 4.83 -6.60
C ASN A 106 -0.65 4.65 -7.37
N PHE A 107 -0.73 4.39 -8.68
CA PHE A 107 0.44 4.39 -9.56
C PHE A 107 1.20 5.72 -9.52
N LEU A 108 0.50 6.85 -9.43
CA LEU A 108 1.15 8.16 -9.23
C LEU A 108 1.75 8.34 -7.84
N HIS A 109 1.04 7.91 -6.80
CA HIS A 109 1.52 8.02 -5.44
C HIS A 109 2.79 7.17 -5.24
N PHE A 110 2.76 5.92 -5.70
CA PHE A 110 3.94 5.05 -5.74
C PHE A 110 5.06 5.64 -6.62
N SER A 111 4.72 6.28 -7.74
CA SER A 111 5.70 6.97 -8.57
C SER A 111 6.41 8.10 -7.80
N ARG A 112 5.66 8.91 -7.05
CA ARG A 112 6.21 9.97 -6.19
C ARG A 112 7.07 9.40 -5.07
N ILE A 113 6.65 8.33 -4.39
CA ILE A 113 7.44 7.69 -3.34
C ILE A 113 8.75 7.17 -3.92
N ALA A 114 8.69 6.42 -5.03
CA ALA A 114 9.88 5.94 -5.72
C ALA A 114 10.82 7.08 -6.16
N LEU A 115 10.28 8.26 -6.50
CA LEU A 115 11.10 9.43 -6.80
C LEU A 115 11.82 9.96 -5.55
N VAL A 116 11.11 10.11 -4.43
CA VAL A 116 11.69 10.61 -3.16
C VAL A 116 12.72 9.62 -2.59
N THR A 117 12.54 8.31 -2.81
CA THR A 117 13.52 7.28 -2.44
C THR A 117 14.65 7.09 -3.45
N LYS A 118 14.73 7.93 -4.50
CA LYS A 118 15.74 7.87 -5.59
C LYS A 118 15.69 6.61 -6.45
N GLU A 119 14.58 5.88 -6.43
CA GLU A 119 14.28 4.73 -7.32
C GLU A 119 13.68 5.20 -8.65
N HIS A 120 14.40 6.07 -9.38
CA HIS A 120 13.88 6.77 -10.56
C HIS A 120 13.29 5.85 -11.65
N LYS A 121 13.88 4.67 -11.90
CA LYS A 121 13.36 3.70 -12.88
C LYS A 121 11.98 3.17 -12.48
N LYS A 122 11.79 2.89 -11.20
CA LYS A 122 10.53 2.41 -10.63
C LYS A 122 9.47 3.53 -10.67
N ALA A 123 9.89 4.76 -10.37
CA ALA A 123 9.02 5.94 -10.46
C ALA A 123 8.43 6.12 -11.87
N VAL A 124 9.25 6.00 -12.91
CA VAL A 124 8.80 6.14 -14.31
C VAL A 124 7.87 4.98 -14.70
N ALA A 125 8.24 3.73 -14.38
CA ALA A 125 7.42 2.57 -14.71
C ALA A 125 6.02 2.64 -14.07
N LEU A 126 5.94 3.08 -12.82
CA LEU A 126 4.68 3.27 -12.11
C LEU A 126 3.84 4.38 -12.74
N ALA A 127 4.43 5.54 -13.07
CA ALA A 127 3.69 6.61 -13.73
C ALA A 127 3.15 6.21 -15.11
N GLN A 128 3.93 5.49 -15.91
CA GLN A 128 3.49 4.96 -17.21
C GLN A 128 2.33 3.98 -17.06
N ALA A 129 2.46 3.03 -16.12
CA ALA A 129 1.42 2.07 -15.80
C ALA A 129 0.11 2.75 -15.36
N GLY A 130 0.20 3.87 -14.63
CA GLY A 130 -0.96 4.70 -14.27
C GLY A 130 -1.61 5.39 -15.47
N ILE A 131 -0.82 5.92 -16.41
CA ILE A 131 -1.31 6.58 -17.64
C ILE A 131 -2.03 5.58 -18.55
N GLU A 132 -1.45 4.40 -18.76
CA GLU A 132 -2.01 3.36 -19.64
C GLU A 132 -3.33 2.80 -19.11
N ARG A 133 -3.46 2.67 -17.78
CA ARG A 133 -4.65 2.10 -17.14
C ARG A 133 -5.79 3.10 -16.94
N CYS A 134 -5.51 4.41 -16.87
CA CYS A 134 -6.55 5.43 -16.78
C CYS A 134 -6.29 6.62 -17.73
N PRO A 135 -6.55 6.43 -19.04
CA PRO A 135 -6.30 7.46 -20.05
C PRO A 135 -7.08 8.75 -19.82
N GLU A 136 -8.23 8.69 -19.15
CA GLU A 136 -9.11 9.85 -18.91
C GLU A 136 -8.54 10.82 -17.86
N GLN A 137 -7.68 10.34 -16.97
CA GLN A 137 -6.97 11.16 -15.98
C GLN A 137 -5.54 11.53 -16.46
N ALA A 138 -5.15 11.09 -17.67
CA ALA A 138 -3.78 11.13 -18.17
C ALA A 138 -3.16 12.52 -18.29
N SER A 139 -3.97 13.59 -18.39
CA SER A 139 -3.48 14.96 -18.48
C SER A 139 -2.76 15.42 -17.20
N GLY A 140 -3.37 15.18 -16.03
CA GLY A 140 -2.76 15.44 -14.73
C GLY A 140 -1.58 14.51 -14.43
N LEU A 141 -1.70 13.24 -14.84
CA LEU A 141 -0.64 12.22 -14.76
C LEU A 141 0.61 12.61 -15.58
N ARG A 142 0.44 13.08 -16.82
CA ARG A 142 1.54 13.51 -17.70
C ARG A 142 2.23 14.77 -17.18
N ALA A 143 1.48 15.69 -16.57
CA ALA A 143 2.07 16.86 -15.90
C ALA A 143 2.93 16.43 -14.69
N HIS A 144 2.46 15.48 -13.89
CA HIS A 144 3.23 14.91 -12.79
C HIS A 144 4.48 14.17 -13.26
N LEU A 145 4.37 13.33 -14.29
CA LEU A 145 5.50 12.61 -14.86
C LEU A 145 6.57 13.57 -15.41
N LYS A 146 6.15 14.70 -15.99
CA LYS A 146 7.09 15.75 -16.40
C LYS A 146 7.84 16.32 -15.19
N THR A 147 7.16 16.64 -14.09
CA THR A 147 7.82 17.10 -12.84
C THR A 147 8.82 16.05 -12.33
N VAL A 148 8.40 14.79 -12.24
CA VAL A 148 9.22 13.65 -11.80
C VAL A 148 10.49 13.50 -12.66
N LEU A 149 10.37 13.55 -13.98
CA LEU A 149 11.49 13.44 -14.91
C LEU A 149 12.43 14.66 -14.89
N THR A 150 11.88 15.84 -14.56
CA THR A 150 12.64 17.08 -14.41
C THR A 150 13.51 17.02 -13.17
N GLU A 151 12.92 16.65 -12.03
CA GLU A 151 13.59 16.54 -10.73
C GLU A 151 14.64 15.41 -10.71
N ALA A 152 14.40 14.32 -11.44
CA ALA A 152 15.36 13.23 -11.62
C ALA A 152 16.54 13.57 -12.56
N GLY A 153 16.61 14.78 -13.13
CA GLY A 153 17.62 15.16 -14.12
C GLY A 153 17.53 14.42 -15.46
N GLY A 154 16.42 13.72 -15.70
CA GLY A 154 16.23 12.73 -16.78
C GLY A 154 15.53 13.26 -18.03
N TRP A 155 15.28 14.57 -18.16
CA TRP A 155 14.48 15.15 -19.26
C TRP A 155 14.98 14.70 -20.65
N ARG A 156 16.28 14.48 -20.83
CA ARG A 156 16.86 14.09 -22.13
C ARG A 156 16.62 12.63 -22.54
N ILE A 157 16.27 11.73 -21.63
CA ILE A 157 16.23 10.27 -21.92
C ILE A 157 14.84 9.79 -22.38
N TYR A 158 13.76 10.50 -22.03
CA TYR A 158 12.40 9.97 -22.15
C TYR A 158 11.53 10.61 -23.25
N TRP A 159 12.15 11.28 -24.25
CA TRP A 159 11.41 11.92 -25.35
C TRP A 159 10.63 10.92 -26.23
N ARG A 160 10.97 9.63 -26.22
CA ARG A 160 10.28 8.59 -27.00
C ARG A 160 8.91 8.15 -26.46
N LEU A 161 8.41 8.77 -25.40
CA LEU A 161 7.15 8.40 -24.73
C LEU A 161 6.02 9.43 -24.92
N PHE A 162 6.24 10.44 -25.77
CA PHE A 162 5.22 11.41 -26.18
C PHE A 162 5.05 11.39 -27.69
#